data_AF-A0A4Q5RHP3-F1
#
_entry.id   AF-A0A4Q5RHP3-F1
#
_cell.length_a   1.000
_cell.length_b   1.000
_cell.length_c   1.000
_cell.angle_alpha   90.00
_cell.angle_beta   90.00
_cell.angle_gamma   90.00
#
_symmetry.space_group_name_H-M   'P 1'
#
loop_
_entity.id
_entity.type
_entity.pdbx_description
1 polymer ?
#
loop_
_entity_poly.entity_id
_entity_poly.type
_entity_poly.pdbx_seq_one_letter_code
_entity_poly.pdbx_strand_id
1 'polypeptide(L)'
;MHSFQDLSKIFAQTFNVKHFPDVPASLYQPNEYFLAMGGKRIRPVMCLMGNELFGDIIADAYDVATAIELFHNFSLVHDDIMDNAPLRRGMQTMHEKYNMSTALLAGDVMLVVAYDYINRINTRYISSILRLFNQTAREVCEGQQLDMDYEALDTIDLSSYLHMITLKTSVLIAGGLQMGAILGGAGEANARAMNLGGYSEPSAYAPAPKRPIRTACRRAACPPL
;
A
#
# COMPACT_ATOMS: atom_id res chain seq x y z
N MET A 1 -6.96 15.73 17.23
CA MET A 1 -6.96 14.35 16.71
C MET A 1 -8.38 13.84 16.67
N HIS A 2 -8.87 13.66 15.45
CA HIS A 2 -10.15 13.04 15.17
C HIS A 2 -10.10 11.56 15.56
N SER A 3 -11.26 10.97 15.87
CA SER A 3 -11.32 9.52 16.04
C SER A 3 -11.19 8.82 14.70
N PHE A 4 -10.83 7.53 14.71
CA PHE A 4 -10.84 6.70 13.50
C PHE A 4 -12.22 6.71 12.82
N GLN A 5 -13.29 6.65 13.61
CA GLN A 5 -14.66 6.67 13.10
C GLN A 5 -15.01 8.00 12.41
N ASP A 6 -14.51 9.13 12.93
CA ASP A 6 -14.74 10.44 12.33
C ASP A 6 -14.01 10.56 10.99
N LEU A 7 -12.72 10.22 10.96
CA LEU A 7 -11.93 10.25 9.73
C LEU A 7 -12.44 9.27 8.68
N SER A 8 -12.91 8.10 9.10
CA SER A 8 -13.54 7.12 8.20
C SER A 8 -14.79 7.67 7.54
N LYS A 9 -15.65 8.37 8.30
CA LYS A 9 -16.85 9.04 7.74
C LYS A 9 -16.49 10.18 6.80
N ILE A 10 -15.56 11.04 7.21
CA ILE A 10 -15.10 12.18 6.41
C ILE A 10 -14.49 11.67 5.09
N PHE A 11 -13.58 10.70 5.16
CA PHE A 11 -12.98 10.12 3.97
C PHE A 11 -14.02 9.46 3.06
N ALA A 12 -14.98 8.71 3.63
CA ALA A 12 -16.03 8.09 2.82
C ALA A 12 -16.87 9.12 2.05
N GLN A 13 -17.14 10.30 2.64
CA GLN A 13 -17.84 11.38 1.94
C GLN A 13 -17.00 11.96 0.79
N THR A 14 -15.69 12.12 0.99
CA THR A 14 -14.76 12.60 -0.04
C THR A 14 -14.53 11.56 -1.15
N PHE A 15 -14.49 10.27 -0.80
CA PHE A 15 -14.20 9.17 -1.72
C PHE A 15 -15.44 8.71 -2.50
N ASN A 16 -16.65 8.91 -1.98
CA ASN A 16 -17.87 8.50 -2.71
C ASN A 16 -18.25 9.53 -3.79
N VAL A 17 -17.32 9.75 -4.71
CA VAL A 17 -17.48 10.54 -5.93
C VAL A 17 -17.13 9.67 -7.13
N LYS A 18 -17.45 10.16 -8.33
CA LYS A 18 -17.08 9.46 -9.56
C LYS A 18 -15.57 9.60 -9.77
N HIS A 19 -14.88 8.48 -9.97
CA HIS A 19 -13.42 8.45 -10.19
C HIS A 19 -13.06 8.21 -11.65
N PHE A 20 -13.99 7.69 -12.45
CA PHE A 20 -13.74 7.30 -13.83
C PHE A 20 -14.68 8.04 -14.81
N PRO A 21 -14.28 8.29 -16.06
CA PRO A 21 -15.15 8.89 -17.06
C PRO A 21 -16.22 7.88 -17.55
N ASP A 22 -17.21 8.36 -18.30
CA ASP A 22 -18.33 7.52 -18.77
C ASP A 22 -17.99 6.58 -19.94
N VAL A 23 -16.94 6.89 -20.71
CA VAL A 23 -16.64 6.24 -21.99
C VAL A 23 -15.18 5.81 -22.06
N PRO A 24 -14.86 4.54 -22.42
CA PRO A 24 -15.81 3.47 -22.74
C PRO A 24 -16.50 2.88 -21.50
N ALA A 25 -17.84 2.82 -21.53
CA ALA A 25 -18.64 2.35 -20.40
C ALA A 25 -18.31 0.92 -19.96
N SER A 26 -17.92 0.06 -20.92
CA SER A 26 -17.52 -1.32 -20.66
C SER A 26 -16.27 -1.46 -19.80
N LEU A 27 -15.45 -0.42 -19.70
CA LEU A 27 -14.29 -0.39 -18.81
C LEU A 27 -14.66 0.25 -17.45
N TYR A 28 -15.26 1.44 -17.49
CA TYR A 28 -15.42 2.26 -16.29
C TYR A 28 -16.65 1.95 -15.43
N GLN A 29 -17.75 1.44 -15.99
CA GLN A 29 -18.88 0.98 -15.18
C GLN A 29 -18.50 -0.17 -14.23
N PRO A 30 -17.70 -1.17 -14.65
CA PRO A 30 -17.15 -2.18 -13.74
C PRO A 30 -16.36 -1.59 -12.57
N ASN A 31 -15.53 -0.56 -12.80
CA ASN A 31 -14.77 0.10 -11.74
C ASN A 31 -15.71 0.73 -10.69
N GLU A 32 -16.70 1.51 -11.14
CA GLU A 32 -17.67 2.16 -10.25
C GLU A 32 -18.51 1.13 -9.48
N TYR A 33 -18.90 0.03 -10.14
CA TYR A 33 -19.56 -1.11 -9.48
C TYR A 33 -18.71 -1.70 -8.34
N PHE A 34 -17.41 -1.87 -8.56
CA PHE A 34 -16.51 -2.43 -7.56
C PHE A 34 -16.30 -1.49 -6.37
N LEU A 35 -16.07 -0.19 -6.62
CA LEU A 35 -15.90 0.79 -5.55
C LEU A 35 -17.15 0.97 -4.67
N ALA A 36 -18.35 0.79 -5.26
CA ALA A 36 -19.62 0.82 -4.55
C ALA A 36 -19.80 -0.32 -3.52
N MET A 37 -19.00 -1.40 -3.58
CA MET A 37 -19.00 -2.46 -2.57
C MET A 37 -18.46 -2.02 -1.20
N GLY A 38 -18.00 -0.76 -1.07
CA GLY A 38 -17.66 -0.12 0.19
C GLY A 38 -16.37 -0.64 0.82
N GLY A 39 -16.34 -0.79 2.14
CA GLY A 39 -15.20 -1.32 2.90
C GLY A 39 -14.98 -0.58 4.21
N LYS A 40 -14.05 -1.06 5.04
CA LYS A 40 -13.70 -0.42 6.32
C LYS A 40 -12.82 0.83 6.16
N ARG A 41 -12.26 1.06 4.96
CA ARG A 41 -11.41 2.21 4.62
C ARG A 41 -10.26 2.45 5.62
N ILE A 42 -9.66 1.38 6.14
CA ILE A 42 -8.60 1.47 7.16
C ILE A 42 -7.36 2.18 6.59
N ARG A 43 -6.90 1.76 5.40
CA ARG A 43 -5.68 2.27 4.75
C ARG A 43 -5.70 3.79 4.47
N PRO A 44 -6.74 4.36 3.83
CA PRO A 44 -6.81 5.80 3.63
C PRO A 44 -6.92 6.58 4.93
N VAL A 45 -7.65 6.06 5.93
CA VAL A 45 -7.76 6.70 7.25
C VAL A 45 -6.42 6.76 7.97
N MET A 46 -5.59 5.72 7.84
CA MET A 46 -4.22 5.75 8.40
C MET A 46 -3.38 6.86 7.77
N CYS A 47 -3.56 7.16 6.47
CA CYS A 47 -2.92 8.31 5.84
C CYS A 47 -3.38 9.64 6.46
N LEU A 48 -4.69 9.82 6.64
CA LEU A 48 -5.22 11.03 7.26
C LEU A 48 -4.75 11.19 8.72
N MET A 49 -4.74 10.11 9.49
CA MET A 49 -4.21 10.10 10.86
C MET A 49 -2.72 10.43 10.87
N GLY A 50 -1.94 9.89 9.93
CA GLY A 50 -0.51 10.17 9.79
C GLY A 50 -0.24 11.66 9.57
N ASN A 51 -1.06 12.31 8.74
CA ASN A 51 -0.99 13.75 8.54
C ASN A 51 -1.35 14.52 9.82
N GLU A 52 -2.47 14.16 10.45
CA GLU A 52 -2.99 14.82 11.65
C GLU A 52 -2.03 14.78 12.85
N LEU A 53 -1.15 13.78 12.91
CA LEU A 53 -0.13 13.68 13.96
C LEU A 53 0.87 14.84 13.94
N PHE A 54 1.06 15.52 12.80
CA PHE A 54 2.08 16.57 12.65
C PHE A 54 1.51 17.94 12.24
N GLY A 55 0.27 17.99 11.76
CA GLY A 55 -0.38 19.24 11.37
C GLY A 55 -1.86 19.07 11.08
N ASP A 56 -2.52 20.13 10.62
CA ASP A 56 -3.90 20.06 10.14
C ASP A 56 -3.99 19.24 8.85
N ILE A 57 -5.09 18.50 8.68
CA ILE A 57 -5.34 17.69 7.48
C ILE A 57 -5.51 18.58 6.26
N ILE A 58 -4.57 18.48 5.33
CA ILE A 58 -4.55 19.24 4.07
C ILE A 58 -5.22 18.48 2.91
N ALA A 59 -5.60 19.20 1.85
CA ALA A 59 -6.19 18.62 0.64
C ALA A 59 -5.33 17.51 0.03
N ASP A 60 -4.01 17.70 -0.05
CA ASP A 60 -3.05 16.70 -0.54
C ASP A 60 -3.15 15.35 0.20
N ALA A 61 -3.51 15.36 1.50
CA ALA A 61 -3.69 14.13 2.28
C ALA A 61 -4.91 13.34 1.83
N TYR A 62 -5.99 14.00 1.42
CA TYR A 62 -7.17 13.35 0.85
C TYR A 62 -6.89 12.78 -0.53
N ASP A 63 -6.10 13.46 -1.36
CA ASP A 63 -5.70 12.96 -2.68
C ASP A 63 -4.81 11.71 -2.53
N VAL A 64 -3.82 11.73 -1.63
CA VAL A 64 -2.98 10.54 -1.37
C VAL A 64 -3.78 9.40 -0.72
N ALA A 65 -4.68 9.70 0.22
CA ALA A 65 -5.57 8.69 0.79
C ALA A 65 -6.46 8.05 -0.30
N THR A 66 -6.96 8.85 -1.25
CA THR A 66 -7.72 8.35 -2.40
C THR A 66 -6.87 7.44 -3.29
N ALA A 67 -5.63 7.85 -3.58
CA ALA A 67 -4.70 7.02 -4.34
C ALA A 67 -4.43 5.67 -3.66
N ILE A 68 -4.24 5.65 -2.34
CA ILE A 68 -4.05 4.42 -1.55
C ILE A 68 -5.29 3.51 -1.63
N GLU A 69 -6.49 4.08 -1.52
CA GLU A 69 -7.72 3.29 -1.59
C GLU A 69 -7.95 2.74 -3.01
N LEU A 70 -7.68 3.52 -4.05
CA LEU A 70 -7.74 3.04 -5.45
C LEU A 70 -6.71 1.93 -5.70
N PHE A 71 -5.47 2.09 -5.23
CA PHE A 71 -4.45 1.05 -5.29
C PHE A 71 -4.88 -0.23 -4.57
N HIS A 72 -5.49 -0.11 -3.40
CA HIS A 72 -6.00 -1.26 -2.69
C HIS A 72 -7.14 -1.95 -3.44
N ASN A 73 -8.07 -1.20 -4.04
CA ASN A 73 -9.16 -1.80 -4.82
C ASN A 73 -8.64 -2.43 -6.12
N PHE A 74 -7.63 -1.84 -6.78
CA PHE A 74 -6.87 -2.47 -7.85
C PHE A 74 -6.36 -3.85 -7.43
N SER A 75 -5.65 -3.93 -6.30
CA SER A 75 -5.07 -5.19 -5.84
C SER A 75 -6.15 -6.23 -5.56
N LEU A 76 -7.31 -5.83 -5.01
CA LEU A 76 -8.43 -6.74 -4.75
C LEU A 76 -9.09 -7.27 -6.03
N VAL A 77 -9.23 -6.44 -7.07
CA VAL A 77 -9.78 -6.90 -8.36
C VAL A 77 -8.88 -7.96 -8.97
N HIS A 78 -7.56 -7.76 -8.92
CA HIS A 78 -6.60 -8.72 -9.45
C HIS A 78 -6.52 -9.98 -8.57
N ASP A 79 -6.50 -9.84 -7.24
CA ASP A 79 -6.56 -10.93 -6.26
C ASP A 79 -7.79 -11.82 -6.48
N ASP A 80 -8.97 -11.22 -6.72
CA ASP A 80 -10.19 -11.98 -7.07
C ASP A 80 -10.00 -12.87 -8.31
N ILE A 81 -9.29 -12.38 -9.34
CA ILE A 81 -9.00 -13.15 -10.55
C ILE A 81 -8.02 -14.29 -10.25
N MET A 82 -6.95 -14.00 -9.50
CA MET A 82 -5.92 -14.99 -9.16
C MET A 82 -6.50 -16.13 -8.31
N ASP A 83 -7.39 -15.80 -7.38
CA ASP A 83 -8.03 -16.76 -6.47
C ASP A 83 -9.25 -17.49 -7.09
N ASN A 84 -9.65 -17.14 -8.32
CA ASN A 84 -10.92 -17.56 -8.94
C ASN A 84 -12.13 -17.35 -8.01
N ALA A 85 -12.16 -16.21 -7.30
CA ALA A 85 -13.14 -15.94 -6.27
C ALA A 85 -14.51 -15.61 -6.89
N PRO A 86 -15.60 -16.34 -6.59
CA PRO A 86 -16.89 -16.06 -7.22
C PRO A 86 -17.61 -14.84 -6.63
N LEU A 87 -17.34 -14.53 -5.35
CA LEU A 87 -18.03 -13.49 -4.59
C LEU A 87 -17.06 -12.68 -3.73
N ARG A 88 -17.31 -11.38 -3.63
CA ARG A 88 -16.67 -10.46 -2.68
C ARG A 88 -17.75 -9.69 -1.92
N ARG A 89 -17.73 -9.80 -0.59
CA ARG A 89 -18.72 -9.16 0.32
C ARG A 89 -20.18 -9.43 -0.08
N GLY A 90 -20.46 -10.66 -0.53
CA GLY A 90 -21.79 -11.10 -0.95
C GLY A 90 -22.19 -10.65 -2.37
N MET A 91 -21.33 -9.93 -3.09
CA MET A 91 -21.56 -9.48 -4.47
C MET A 91 -20.68 -10.27 -5.44
N GLN A 92 -21.11 -10.43 -6.70
CA GLN A 92 -20.28 -11.07 -7.73
C GLN A 92 -19.00 -10.28 -7.96
N THR A 93 -17.87 -10.99 -8.04
CA THR A 93 -16.58 -10.41 -8.45
C THR A 93 -16.64 -9.95 -9.90
N MET A 94 -15.71 -9.06 -10.28
CA MET A 94 -15.75 -8.43 -11.60
C MET A 94 -15.56 -9.43 -12.76
N HIS A 95 -14.70 -10.43 -12.58
CA HIS A 95 -14.43 -11.42 -13.62
C HIS A 95 -15.62 -12.35 -13.84
N GLU A 96 -16.38 -12.65 -12.78
CA GLU A 96 -17.63 -13.41 -12.87
C GLU A 96 -18.77 -12.60 -13.50
N LYS A 97 -18.91 -11.32 -13.12
CA LYS A 97 -20.03 -10.49 -13.58
C LYS A 97 -19.88 -10.00 -15.03
N TYR A 98 -18.66 -9.66 -15.44
CA TYR A 98 -18.39 -9.06 -16.74
C TYR A 98 -17.58 -10.01 -17.63
N ASN A 99 -16.31 -10.23 -17.28
CA ASN A 99 -15.38 -11.22 -17.83
C ASN A 99 -13.96 -10.92 -17.29
N MET A 100 -13.05 -11.88 -17.43
CA MET A 100 -11.66 -11.76 -16.99
C MET A 100 -10.90 -10.58 -17.62
N SER A 101 -11.01 -10.35 -18.93
CA SER A 101 -10.29 -9.26 -19.61
C SER A 101 -10.73 -7.88 -19.14
N THR A 102 -12.04 -7.71 -18.89
CA THR A 102 -12.61 -6.47 -18.34
C THR A 102 -12.14 -6.25 -16.91
N ALA A 103 -12.12 -7.31 -16.09
CA ALA A 103 -11.64 -7.23 -14.72
C ALA A 103 -10.16 -6.84 -14.64
N LEU A 104 -9.31 -7.46 -15.48
CA LEU A 104 -7.90 -7.16 -15.59
C LEU A 104 -7.66 -5.68 -15.92
N LEU A 105 -8.23 -5.20 -17.04
CA LEU A 105 -8.07 -3.82 -17.50
C LEU A 105 -8.65 -2.79 -16.53
N ALA A 106 -9.75 -3.11 -15.87
CA ALA A 106 -10.33 -2.24 -14.87
C ALA A 106 -9.39 -2.07 -13.67
N GLY A 107 -8.74 -3.15 -13.21
CA GLY A 107 -7.67 -3.06 -12.22
C GLY A 107 -6.54 -2.14 -12.69
N ASP A 108 -6.02 -2.35 -13.90
CA ASP A 108 -4.94 -1.54 -14.46
C ASP A 108 -5.28 -0.04 -14.45
N VAL A 109 -6.51 0.30 -14.85
CA VAL A 109 -6.99 1.69 -14.84
C VAL A 109 -7.11 2.25 -13.43
N MET A 110 -7.50 1.46 -12.41
CA MET A 110 -7.52 1.93 -11.01
C MET A 110 -6.11 2.33 -10.55
N LEU A 111 -5.09 1.55 -10.92
CA LEU A 111 -3.69 1.88 -10.62
C LEU A 111 -3.27 3.18 -11.31
N VAL A 112 -3.60 3.36 -12.58
CA VAL A 112 -3.29 4.61 -13.31
C VAL A 112 -3.97 5.81 -12.65
N VAL A 113 -5.26 5.70 -12.31
CA VAL A 113 -6.00 6.80 -11.66
C VAL A 113 -5.43 7.07 -10.26
N ALA A 114 -4.90 6.08 -9.54
CA ALA A 114 -4.19 6.33 -8.28
C ALA A 114 -2.99 7.26 -8.47
N TYR A 115 -2.20 7.09 -9.54
CA TYR A 115 -1.11 8.02 -9.87
C TYR A 115 -1.63 9.41 -10.27
N ASP A 116 -2.77 9.51 -10.96
CA ASP A 116 -3.39 10.80 -11.27
C ASP A 116 -3.77 11.58 -10.01
N TYR A 117 -4.21 10.90 -8.94
CA TYR A 117 -4.44 11.54 -7.64
C TYR A 117 -3.14 12.01 -6.99
N ILE A 118 -2.07 11.21 -7.03
CA ILE A 118 -0.76 11.64 -6.51
C ILE A 118 -0.24 12.86 -7.29
N ASN A 119 -0.49 12.95 -8.60
CA ASN A 119 -0.06 14.08 -9.43
C ASN A 119 -0.79 15.40 -9.13
N ARG A 120 -1.86 15.39 -8.33
CA ARG A 120 -2.60 16.61 -7.92
C ARG A 120 -1.97 17.33 -6.74
N ILE A 121 -1.17 16.64 -5.94
CA ILE A 121 -0.61 17.19 -4.70
C ILE A 121 0.47 18.25 -5.01
N ASN A 122 0.83 19.03 -4.00
CA ASN A 122 1.89 20.03 -4.14
C ASN A 122 3.21 19.37 -4.58
N THR A 123 3.86 19.97 -5.59
CA THR A 123 5.10 19.47 -6.21
C THR A 123 6.23 19.21 -5.21
N ARG A 124 6.25 19.91 -4.08
CA ARG A 124 7.23 19.67 -2.99
C ARG A 124 7.15 18.26 -2.39
N TYR A 125 5.98 17.61 -2.44
CA TYR A 125 5.74 16.29 -1.85
C TYR A 125 5.76 15.16 -2.88
N ILE A 126 5.53 15.46 -4.17
CA ILE A 126 5.37 14.45 -5.24
C ILE A 126 6.51 13.42 -5.22
N SER A 127 7.77 13.86 -5.18
CA SER A 127 8.92 12.95 -5.23
C SER A 127 8.99 12.00 -4.03
N SER A 128 8.76 12.51 -2.81
CA SER A 128 8.81 11.68 -1.60
C SER A 128 7.61 10.72 -1.51
N ILE A 129 6.42 11.19 -1.87
CA ILE A 129 5.20 10.37 -1.88
C ILE A 129 5.29 9.29 -2.96
N LEU A 130 5.66 9.63 -4.21
CA LEU A 130 5.80 8.64 -5.28
C LEU A 130 6.85 7.58 -4.94
N ARG A 131 8.01 7.97 -4.40
CA ARG A 131 9.04 7.00 -4.00
C ARG A 131 8.49 5.99 -2.99
N LEU A 132 7.80 6.48 -1.96
CA LEU A 132 7.24 5.64 -0.92
C LEU A 132 6.08 4.78 -1.45
N PHE A 133 5.14 5.38 -2.17
CA PHE A 133 4.02 4.68 -2.79
C PHE A 133 4.50 3.55 -3.71
N ASN A 134 5.50 3.80 -4.56
CA ASN A 134 6.05 2.80 -5.47
C ASN A 134 6.75 1.66 -4.73
N GLN A 135 7.50 1.98 -3.67
CA GLN A 135 8.12 0.95 -2.83
C GLN A 135 7.06 0.06 -2.17
N THR A 136 6.06 0.68 -1.53
CA THR A 136 4.95 -0.03 -0.90
C THR A 136 4.15 -0.86 -1.91
N ALA A 137 3.91 -0.32 -3.11
CA ALA A 137 3.18 -1.03 -4.16
C ALA A 137 3.95 -2.28 -4.63
N ARG A 138 5.27 -2.18 -4.80
CA ARG A 138 6.13 -3.32 -5.11
C ARG A 138 6.08 -4.38 -4.01
N GLU A 139 6.21 -3.96 -2.75
CA GLU A 139 6.14 -4.87 -1.60
C GLU A 139 4.81 -5.61 -1.53
N VAL A 140 3.68 -4.94 -1.82
CA VAL A 140 2.37 -5.60 -1.90
C VAL A 140 2.34 -6.65 -3.01
N CYS A 141 2.87 -6.35 -4.19
CA CYS A 141 2.97 -7.32 -5.29
C CYS A 141 3.90 -8.50 -4.95
N GLU A 142 5.04 -8.23 -4.29
CA GLU A 142 5.94 -9.28 -3.79
C GLU A 142 5.21 -10.18 -2.78
N GLY A 143 4.43 -9.59 -1.87
CA GLY A 143 3.58 -10.34 -0.93
C GLY A 143 2.51 -11.19 -1.62
N GLN A 144 1.87 -10.67 -2.68
CA GLN A 144 0.92 -11.45 -3.48
C GLN A 144 1.60 -12.64 -4.17
N GLN A 145 2.77 -12.44 -4.77
CA GLN A 145 3.50 -13.52 -5.44
C GLN A 145 3.93 -14.60 -4.44
N LEU A 146 4.41 -14.21 -3.25
CA LEU A 146 4.76 -15.18 -2.20
C LEU A 146 3.55 -16.00 -1.75
N ASP A 147 2.37 -15.38 -1.64
CA ASP A 147 1.14 -16.09 -1.29
C ASP A 147 0.84 -17.20 -2.32
N MET A 148 0.89 -16.85 -3.61
CA MET A 148 0.70 -17.81 -4.70
C MET A 148 1.77 -18.91 -4.72
N ASP A 149 3.05 -18.55 -4.49
CA ASP A 149 4.15 -19.52 -4.44
C ASP A 149 3.97 -20.50 -3.28
N TYR A 150 3.44 -20.02 -2.15
CA TYR A 150 3.22 -20.82 -0.93
C TYR A 150 1.99 -21.72 -1.02
N GLU A 151 0.98 -21.37 -1.82
CA GLU A 151 -0.15 -22.26 -2.10
C GLU A 151 0.27 -23.58 -2.78
N ALA A 152 1.41 -23.56 -3.50
CA ALA A 152 1.96 -24.75 -4.15
C ALA A 152 2.78 -25.64 -3.20
N LEU A 153 3.00 -25.23 -1.94
CA LEU A 153 3.80 -25.96 -0.96
C LEU A 153 2.92 -26.66 0.08
N ASP A 154 3.32 -27.87 0.50
CA ASP A 154 2.59 -28.60 1.54
C ASP A 154 2.71 -27.96 2.93
N THR A 155 3.84 -27.28 3.20
CA THR A 155 4.11 -26.63 4.48
C THR A 155 4.98 -25.39 4.31
N ILE A 156 4.74 -24.38 5.14
CA ILE A 156 5.57 -23.18 5.27
C ILE A 156 5.88 -22.94 6.75
N ASP A 157 7.05 -22.38 7.04
CA ASP A 157 7.40 -22.00 8.40
C ASP A 157 6.73 -20.67 8.80
N LEU A 158 6.61 -20.44 10.10
CA LEU A 158 5.96 -19.24 10.63
C LEU A 158 6.63 -17.93 10.18
N SER A 159 7.97 -17.92 10.03
CA SER A 159 8.67 -16.70 9.63
C SER A 159 8.39 -16.32 8.18
N SER A 160 8.34 -17.31 7.28
CA SER A 160 7.93 -17.12 5.88
C SER A 160 6.48 -16.63 5.77
N TYR A 161 5.56 -17.25 6.53
CA TYR A 161 4.17 -16.79 6.58
C TYR A 161 4.05 -15.34 7.07
N LEU A 162 4.72 -15.01 8.18
CA LEU A 162 4.73 -13.65 8.74
C LEU A 162 5.31 -12.62 7.76
N HIS A 163 6.35 -13.00 7.02
CA HIS A 163 6.94 -12.14 6.00
C HIS A 163 5.95 -11.85 4.86
N MET A 164 5.33 -12.90 4.30
CA MET A 164 4.32 -12.77 3.25
C MET A 164 3.16 -11.87 3.70
N ILE A 165 2.55 -12.12 4.86
CA ILE A 165 1.41 -11.30 5.31
C ILE A 165 1.82 -9.85 5.62
N THR A 166 3.08 -9.64 6.04
CA THR A 166 3.61 -8.29 6.26
C THR A 166 3.62 -7.53 4.95
N LEU A 167 4.15 -8.15 3.89
CA LEU A 167 4.20 -7.58 2.54
C LEU A 167 2.81 -7.43 1.90
N LYS A 168 1.97 -8.48 1.90
CA LYS A 168 0.65 -8.45 1.25
C LYS A 168 -0.33 -7.47 1.93
N THR A 169 -0.21 -7.29 3.26
CA THR A 169 -1.21 -6.54 4.04
C THR A 169 -0.67 -5.34 4.82
N SER A 170 0.39 -5.54 5.61
CA SER A 170 0.81 -4.57 6.63
C SER A 170 1.54 -3.36 6.05
N VAL A 171 2.38 -3.54 5.02
CA VAL A 171 3.17 -2.45 4.42
C VAL A 171 2.30 -1.34 3.84
N LEU A 172 1.12 -1.65 3.28
CA LEU A 172 0.23 -0.60 2.75
C LEU A 172 -0.42 0.25 3.86
N ILE A 173 -0.66 -0.35 5.02
CA ILE A 173 -1.16 0.36 6.20
C ILE A 173 -0.05 1.29 6.74
N ALA A 174 1.17 0.77 6.90
CA ALA A 174 2.31 1.54 7.37
C ALA A 174 2.73 2.64 6.39
N GLY A 175 2.81 2.30 5.10
CA GLY A 175 3.10 3.24 4.01
C GLY A 175 2.06 4.35 3.94
N GLY A 176 0.77 4.03 4.12
CA GLY A 176 -0.29 5.04 4.25
C GLY A 176 -0.03 6.03 5.38
N LEU A 177 0.21 5.52 6.60
CA LEU A 177 0.53 6.33 7.77
C LEU A 177 1.77 7.22 7.53
N GLN A 178 2.82 6.66 6.95
CA GLN A 178 4.06 7.36 6.66
C GLN A 178 3.90 8.44 5.58
N MET A 179 3.15 8.15 4.51
CA MET A 179 2.79 9.15 3.48
C MET A 179 2.03 10.31 4.11
N GLY A 180 1.07 10.01 4.99
CA GLY A 180 0.35 11.01 5.78
C GLY A 180 1.29 11.91 6.57
N ALA A 181 2.21 11.31 7.33
CA ALA A 181 3.17 12.02 8.16
C ALA A 181 4.06 12.98 7.35
N ILE A 182 4.52 12.56 6.16
CA ILE A 182 5.29 13.42 5.24
C ILE A 182 4.47 14.67 4.88
N LEU A 183 3.18 14.49 4.55
CA LEU A 183 2.29 15.60 4.21
C LEU A 183 2.01 16.50 5.42
N GLY A 184 1.95 15.94 6.62
CA GLY A 184 1.79 16.67 7.89
C GLY A 184 3.04 17.45 8.31
N GLY A 185 4.16 17.31 7.58
CA GLY A 185 5.41 18.01 7.88
C GLY A 185 6.35 17.27 8.83
N ALA A 186 6.18 15.96 9.01
CA ALA A 186 7.11 15.15 9.78
C ALA A 186 8.53 15.24 9.21
N GLY A 187 9.52 15.42 10.09
CA GLY A 187 10.92 15.22 9.73
C GLY A 187 11.21 13.79 9.31
N GLU A 188 12.27 13.56 8.53
CA GLU A 188 12.56 12.23 7.95
C GLU A 188 12.65 11.11 8.98
N ALA A 189 13.21 11.37 10.16
CA ALA A 189 13.34 10.37 11.22
C ALA A 189 11.97 9.91 11.75
N ASN A 190 11.04 10.85 11.94
CA ASN A 190 9.70 10.56 12.42
C ASN A 190 8.87 9.84 11.36
N ALA A 191 8.98 10.26 10.10
CA ALA A 191 8.33 9.57 8.99
C ALA A 191 8.87 8.12 8.86
N ARG A 192 10.19 7.92 8.91
CA ARG A 192 10.80 6.58 8.86
C ARG A 192 10.38 5.67 10.01
N ALA A 193 10.21 6.22 11.21
CA ALA A 193 9.78 5.44 12.38
C ALA A 193 8.36 4.86 12.25
N MET A 194 7.56 5.35 11.30
CA MET A 194 6.21 4.83 11.01
C MET A 194 6.22 3.64 10.04
N ASN A 195 7.39 3.28 9.50
CA ASN A 195 7.51 2.12 8.62
C ASN A 195 7.59 0.82 9.44
N LEU A 196 6.73 -0.15 9.12
CA LEU A 196 6.75 -1.52 9.69
C LEU A 196 7.64 -2.47 8.87
N GLY A 197 7.98 -2.11 7.63
CA GLY A 197 8.90 -2.85 6.79
C GLY A 197 10.33 -2.53 7.16
N GLY A 198 11.05 -3.49 7.75
CA GLY A 198 12.47 -3.39 8.09
C GLY A 198 13.44 -3.29 6.90
N TYR A 199 13.02 -2.71 5.78
CA TYR A 199 13.88 -2.40 4.65
C TYR A 199 14.08 -0.89 4.58
N SER A 200 15.03 -0.39 5.38
CA SER A 200 15.73 0.82 4.99
C SER A 200 16.50 0.48 3.71
N GLU A 201 16.07 0.95 2.55
CA GLU A 201 17.04 1.12 1.46
C GLU A 201 18.20 1.95 2.05
N PRO A 202 19.45 1.44 2.03
CA PRO A 202 20.57 2.29 2.36
C PRO A 202 20.55 3.42 1.33
N SER A 203 20.39 4.65 1.80
CA SER A 203 20.59 5.90 1.07
C SER A 203 21.57 5.70 -0.09
N ALA A 204 21.05 5.47 -1.30
CA ALA A 204 21.88 5.53 -2.49
C ALA A 204 22.46 6.96 -2.54
N TYR A 205 23.79 7.04 -2.59
CA TYR A 205 24.63 8.23 -2.47
C TYR A 205 25.03 8.72 -1.06
N ALA A 206 25.79 7.89 -0.35
CA ALA A 206 26.91 8.39 0.46
C ALA A 206 28.13 7.47 0.24
N PRO A 207 29.25 7.93 -0.35
CA PRO A 207 30.44 7.10 -0.46
C PRO A 207 31.02 6.90 0.94
N ALA A 208 30.80 5.71 1.52
CA ALA A 208 31.42 5.33 2.77
C ALA A 208 32.94 5.16 2.56
N PRO A 209 33.80 5.67 3.47
CA PRO A 209 35.24 5.55 3.33
C PRO A 209 35.67 4.09 3.52
N LYS A 210 36.45 3.56 2.58
CA LYS A 210 37.08 2.23 2.69
C LYS A 210 37.93 2.17 3.98
N ARG A 211 37.56 1.29 4.92
CA ARG A 211 38.49 0.78 5.93
C ARG A 211 38.61 -0.75 5.82
N PRO A 212 39.82 -1.31 5.85
CA PRO A 212 40.04 -2.73 5.68
C PRO A 212 39.78 -3.49 6.99
N ILE A 213 38.98 -4.55 6.91
CA ILE A 213 38.79 -5.49 8.03
C ILE A 213 40.00 -6.43 8.06
N ARG A 214 40.85 -6.27 9.07
CA ARG A 214 41.83 -7.28 9.50
C ARG A 214 41.45 -7.78 10.89
N THR A 215 41.17 -9.09 10.96
CA THR A 215 41.45 -10.03 12.07
C THR A 215 41.01 -9.66 13.49
N ALA A 216 39.98 -10.36 13.99
CA ALA A 216 39.89 -10.77 15.41
C ALA A 216 38.83 -11.88 15.61
N CYS A 217 39.22 -13.15 15.50
CA CYS A 217 38.71 -14.23 16.33
C CYS A 217 39.53 -15.51 16.12
N ARG A 218 40.68 -15.58 16.79
CA ARG A 218 41.38 -16.82 17.14
C ARG A 218 41.63 -16.76 18.64
N ARG A 219 41.39 -17.89 19.32
CA ARG A 219 41.60 -18.19 20.75
C ARG A 219 40.44 -17.70 21.63
N ALA A 220 39.83 -18.49 22.51
CA ALA A 220 40.33 -19.68 23.19
C ALA A 220 39.24 -20.75 23.34
N ALA A 221 39.66 -22.00 23.16
CA ALA A 221 38.94 -23.18 23.59
C ALA A 221 39.39 -23.57 25.01
N CYS A 222 38.49 -24.28 25.69
CA CYS A 222 38.72 -25.29 26.75
C CYS A 222 38.63 -24.88 28.24
N PRO A 223 38.23 -25.84 29.12
CA PRO A 223 37.01 -25.76 29.95
C PRO A 223 37.30 -26.08 31.45
N PRO A 224 36.48 -26.89 32.16
CA PRO A 224 35.59 -26.52 33.28
C PRO A 224 36.21 -26.71 34.68
N LEU A 225 35.57 -26.10 35.69
CA LEU A 225 35.39 -26.59 37.08
C LEU A 225 34.15 -25.90 37.68
#